data_AF-A0A2T1CN90-F1
#
_entry.id   AF-A0A2T1CN90-F1
#
_cell.length_a   1.000
_cell.length_b   1.000
_cell.length_c   1.000
_cell.angle_alpha   90.00
_cell.angle_beta   90.00
_cell.angle_gamma   90.00
#
_symmetry.space_group_name_H-M   'P 1'
#
loop_
_entity.id
_entity.type
_entity.pdbx_description
1 polymer ?
#
loop_
_entity_poly.entity_id
_entity_poly.type
_entity_poly.pdbx_seq_one_letter_code
_entity_poly.pdbx_strand_id
1 'polypeptide(L)'
;MIELLYLASQIQCGAGGSFLNIQVDVYHQEQLVKTMKVNERALIPVGSVNDLDFQYTIIDNNTRCNLRTPTEMALTPDSQLPNIAGVYEQDSVKTLLSGLNNYEELFLVELGTTDRNSPAFDMQDVILKVDNNPTSVTIYPD
;
A
#
# COMPACT_ATOMS: atom_id res chain seq x y z
N MET A 1 15.88 0.78 -10.49
CA MET A 1 15.63 1.41 -9.18
C MET A 1 14.19 1.87 -9.23
N ILE A 2 13.46 1.66 -8.15
CA ILE A 2 12.08 2.12 -8.01
C ILE A 2 11.96 3.03 -6.79
N GLU A 3 11.00 3.94 -6.79
CA GLU A 3 10.59 4.68 -5.58
C GLU A 3 9.28 4.08 -5.05
N LEU A 4 9.24 3.80 -3.75
CA LEU A 4 8.02 3.52 -3.02
C LEU A 4 7.62 4.76 -2.22
N LEU A 5 6.36 5.16 -2.31
CA LEU A 5 5.73 6.15 -1.43
C LEU A 5 4.55 5.51 -0.71
N TYR A 6 4.62 5.41 0.62
CA TYR A 6 3.53 4.88 1.42
C TYR A 6 2.51 5.98 1.71
N LEU A 7 1.33 5.91 1.09
CA LEU A 7 0.35 7.00 1.10
C LEU A 7 -0.59 6.96 2.32
N ALA A 8 -1.14 5.79 2.66
CA ALA A 8 -2.16 5.69 3.70
C ALA A 8 -2.33 4.27 4.23
N SER A 9 -2.83 4.17 5.47
CA SER A 9 -3.36 2.96 6.08
C SER A 9 -4.76 3.24 6.62
N GLN A 10 -5.78 2.53 6.10
CA GLN A 10 -7.19 2.77 6.45
C GLN A 10 -7.87 1.60 7.18
N ILE A 11 -7.09 0.64 7.67
CA ILE A 11 -7.62 -0.49 8.43
C ILE A 11 -8.18 -0.07 9.80
N GLN A 12 -9.35 -0.61 10.16
CA GLN A 12 -9.97 -0.47 11.48
C GLN A 12 -10.28 -1.82 12.10
N CYS A 13 -10.31 -1.87 13.43
CA CYS A 13 -10.74 -3.07 14.15
C CYS A 13 -12.20 -3.03 14.52
N GLY A 14 -13.03 -3.67 13.71
CA GLY A 14 -14.48 -3.67 13.89
C GLY A 14 -15.10 -2.31 13.57
N ALA A 15 -16.43 -2.28 13.55
CA ALA A 15 -17.17 -1.09 13.16
C ALA A 15 -16.94 0.06 14.15
N GLY A 16 -16.43 1.19 13.65
CA GLY A 16 -16.19 2.41 14.43
C GLY A 16 -14.95 2.37 15.33
N GLY A 17 -14.06 1.39 15.12
CA GLY A 17 -12.75 1.37 15.77
C GLY A 17 -11.83 2.49 15.26
N SER A 18 -10.81 2.83 16.04
CA SER A 18 -9.74 3.71 15.54
C SER A 18 -9.00 3.04 14.39
N PHE A 19 -8.53 3.85 13.43
CA PHE A 19 -7.61 3.39 12.40
C PHE A 19 -6.33 2.85 13.05
N LEU A 20 -5.84 1.72 12.53
CA LEU A 20 -4.56 1.17 12.94
C LEU A 20 -3.42 1.82 12.18
N ASN A 21 -2.31 1.98 12.87
CA ASN A 21 -1.04 2.33 12.24
C ASN A 21 -0.38 1.05 11.74
N ILE A 22 -0.19 0.92 10.43
CA ILE A 22 0.49 -0.22 9.83
C ILE A 22 1.92 0.17 9.44
N GLN A 23 2.88 -0.59 9.93
CA GLN A 23 4.25 -0.62 9.47
C GLN A 23 4.36 -1.58 8.28
N VAL A 24 5.08 -1.17 7.24
CA VAL A 24 5.40 -2.02 6.08
C VAL A 24 6.88 -2.32 6.08
N ASP A 25 7.25 -3.57 6.32
CA ASP A 25 8.62 -4.05 6.18
C ASP A 25 8.81 -4.58 4.75
N VAL A 26 9.74 -3.97 4.02
CA VAL A 26 10.04 -4.25 2.61
C VAL A 26 11.30 -5.09 2.54
N TYR A 27 11.20 -6.24 1.87
CA TYR A 27 12.29 -7.20 1.71
C TYR A 27 12.66 -7.35 0.25
N HIS A 28 13.94 -7.65 -0.01
CA HIS A 28 14.44 -8.09 -1.31
C HIS A 28 15.32 -9.32 -1.07
N GLN A 29 14.96 -10.47 -1.64
CA GLN A 29 15.67 -11.74 -1.44
C GLN A 29 15.86 -12.06 0.06
N GLU A 30 14.77 -12.02 0.83
CA GLU A 30 14.74 -12.26 2.29
C GLU A 30 15.49 -11.23 3.16
N GLN A 31 16.16 -10.24 2.57
CA GLN A 31 16.83 -9.17 3.31
C GLN A 31 15.90 -7.98 3.50
N LEU A 32 15.71 -7.55 4.75
CA LEU A 32 14.98 -6.32 5.06
C LEU A 32 15.76 -5.13 4.47
N VAL A 33 15.18 -4.45 3.48
CA VAL A 33 15.78 -3.28 2.84
C VAL A 33 15.25 -1.97 3.43
N LYS A 34 14.00 -1.94 3.87
CA LYS A 34 13.38 -0.75 4.44
C LYS A 34 12.20 -1.13 5.32
N THR A 35 12.08 -0.46 6.46
CA THR A 35 10.82 -0.36 7.21
C THR A 35 10.19 0.99 6.88
N MET A 36 8.94 0.99 6.43
CA MET A 36 8.20 2.18 6.00
C MET A 36 7.02 2.48 6.93
N LYS A 37 6.83 3.76 7.23
CA LYS A 37 5.62 4.33 7.84
C LYS A 37 4.85 5.17 6.84
N VAL A 38 3.58 5.45 7.14
CA VAL A 38 2.74 6.31 6.29
C VAL A 38 3.43 7.66 6.05
N ASN A 39 3.37 8.13 4.81
CA ASN A 39 4.05 9.29 4.22
C ASN A 39 5.57 9.16 4.01
N GLU A 40 6.17 8.00 4.30
CA GLU A 40 7.58 7.79 3.98
C GLU A 40 7.80 7.43 2.51
N ARG A 41 8.98 7.82 2.02
CA ARG A 41 9.50 7.45 0.70
C ARG A 41 10.75 6.60 0.83
N ALA A 42 10.95 5.70 -0.12
CA ALA A 42 12.13 4.86 -0.19
C ALA A 42 12.54 4.62 -1.65
N LEU A 43 13.80 4.92 -1.97
CA LEU A 43 14.43 4.50 -3.22
C LEU A 43 15.08 3.14 -3.04
N ILE A 44 14.62 2.14 -3.80
CA ILE A 44 15.04 0.75 -3.66
C ILE A 44 15.74 0.30 -4.95
N PRO A 45 16.97 -0.26 -4.87
CA PRO A 45 17.78 -0.59 -6.04
C PRO A 45 17.35 -1.92 -6.71
N VAL A 46 16.05 -2.08 -6.98
CA VAL A 46 15.48 -3.24 -7.72
C VAL A 46 14.95 -2.82 -9.10
N GLY A 47 14.62 -3.82 -9.93
CA GLY A 47 14.11 -3.61 -11.29
C GLY A 47 12.59 -3.48 -11.35
N SER A 48 11.88 -4.14 -10.43
CA SER A 48 10.43 -4.13 -10.34
C SER A 48 9.97 -4.25 -8.88
N VAL A 49 8.76 -3.78 -8.58
CA VAL A 49 8.11 -4.06 -7.28
C VAL A 49 7.88 -5.55 -7.05
N ASN A 50 7.77 -6.35 -8.12
CA ASN A 50 7.64 -7.80 -8.05
C ASN A 50 8.91 -8.51 -7.53
N ASP A 51 10.03 -7.80 -7.46
CA ASP A 51 11.26 -8.30 -6.83
C ASP A 51 11.23 -8.15 -5.30
N LEU A 52 10.19 -7.50 -4.75
CA LEU A 52 10.06 -7.20 -3.33
C LEU A 52 8.99 -8.06 -2.67
N ASP A 53 9.23 -8.39 -1.40
CA ASP A 53 8.22 -8.96 -0.51
C ASP A 53 7.83 -7.92 0.54
N PHE A 54 6.54 -7.90 0.91
CA PHE A 54 6.00 -6.98 1.90
C PHE A 54 5.49 -7.74 3.12
N GLN A 55 5.87 -7.28 4.32
CA GLN A 55 5.30 -7.73 5.58
C GLN A 55 4.63 -6.58 6.31
N TYR A 56 3.50 -6.85 6.93
CA TYR A 56 2.64 -5.84 7.54
C TYR A 56 2.54 -6.08 9.04
N THR A 57 2.82 -5.05 9.84
CA THR A 57 2.77 -5.12 11.30
C THR A 57 1.95 -3.98 11.87
N ILE A 58 1.08 -4.28 12.84
CA ILE A 58 0.34 -3.24 13.58
C ILE A 58 1.29 -2.58 14.58
N ILE A 59 1.46 -1.27 14.45
CA ILE A 59 2.14 -0.43 15.46
C ILE A 59 1.15 -0.14 16.57
N ASP A 60 1.57 -0.35 17.83
CA ASP A 60 0.77 -0.08 19.03
C ASP A 60 -0.58 -0.84 19.08
N ASN A 61 -0.53 -2.17 18.94
CA ASN A 61 -1.71 -3.07 18.94
C ASN A 61 -2.38 -3.23 20.33
N ASN A 62 -2.83 -2.11 20.91
CA ASN A 62 -3.54 -2.09 22.18
C ASN A 62 -4.94 -2.72 22.08
N THR A 63 -5.48 -2.81 20.86
CA THR A 63 -6.83 -3.31 20.52
C THR A 63 -6.89 -4.82 20.23
N ARG A 64 -5.77 -5.55 20.26
CA ARG A 64 -5.68 -7.01 19.98
C ARG A 64 -6.27 -7.43 18.64
N CYS A 65 -5.95 -6.68 17.60
CA CYS A 65 -6.38 -7.00 16.24
C CYS A 65 -5.40 -7.95 15.59
N ASN A 66 -5.93 -8.82 14.73
CA ASN A 66 -5.12 -9.72 13.92
C ASN A 66 -5.32 -9.35 12.47
N LEU A 67 -4.20 -9.08 11.78
CA LEU A 67 -4.20 -8.96 10.33
C LEU A 67 -4.50 -10.32 9.71
N ARG A 68 -5.22 -10.31 8.60
CA ARG A 68 -5.41 -11.48 7.74
C ARG A 68 -4.23 -11.61 6.78
N THR A 69 -4.19 -12.74 6.09
CA THR A 69 -3.30 -12.91 4.95
C THR A 69 -3.58 -11.79 3.94
N PRO A 70 -2.56 -11.03 3.51
CA PRO A 70 -2.75 -9.92 2.59
C PRO A 70 -3.42 -10.37 1.30
N THR A 71 -4.39 -9.58 0.82
CA THR A 71 -4.82 -9.62 -0.57
C THR A 71 -4.31 -8.36 -1.26
N GLU A 72 -3.57 -8.55 -2.35
CA GLU A 72 -2.82 -7.48 -3.01
C GLU A 72 -3.33 -7.23 -4.43
N MET A 73 -3.22 -5.99 -4.89
CA MET A 73 -3.58 -5.57 -6.23
C MET A 73 -2.70 -4.44 -6.72
N ALA A 74 -2.15 -4.58 -7.92
CA ALA A 74 -1.47 -3.49 -8.61
C ALA A 74 -2.40 -2.87 -9.67
N LEU A 75 -2.43 -1.55 -9.73
CA LEU A 75 -3.20 -0.76 -10.69
C LEU A 75 -2.26 0.19 -11.44
N THR A 76 -2.12 -0.04 -12.74
CA THR A 76 -1.46 0.89 -13.67
C THR A 76 -2.39 2.06 -14.03
N PRO A 77 -1.91 3.16 -14.63
CA PRO A 77 -2.73 4.34 -14.90
C PRO A 77 -3.96 4.07 -15.79
N ASP A 78 -3.85 3.08 -16.69
CA ASP A 78 -4.93 2.67 -17.59
C ASP A 78 -5.86 1.59 -16.99
N SER A 79 -5.59 1.15 -15.75
CA SER A 79 -6.38 0.12 -15.09
C SER A 79 -7.79 0.63 -14.79
N GLN A 80 -8.78 -0.24 -14.97
CA GLN A 80 -10.13 0.02 -14.47
C GLN A 80 -10.22 -0.40 -13.01
N LEU A 81 -10.79 0.47 -12.15
CA LEU A 81 -11.07 0.07 -10.78
C LEU A 81 -12.01 -1.15 -10.78
N PRO A 82 -11.67 -2.21 -10.02
CA PRO A 82 -12.51 -3.39 -9.96
C PRO A 82 -13.86 -3.02 -9.35
N ASN A 83 -14.95 -3.57 -9.89
CA ASN A 83 -16.30 -3.37 -9.35
C ASN A 83 -16.50 -4.18 -8.07
N ILE A 84 -15.76 -3.82 -7.03
CA ILE A 84 -15.82 -4.39 -5.68
C ILE A 84 -16.43 -3.31 -4.79
N ALA A 85 -17.48 -3.68 -4.06
CA ALA A 85 -18.11 -2.79 -3.08
C ALA A 85 -17.05 -2.32 -2.07
N GLY A 86 -16.96 -1.02 -1.79
CA GLY A 86 -15.89 -0.43 -0.97
C GLY A 86 -14.65 0.02 -1.74
N VAL A 87 -14.26 -0.61 -2.86
CA VAL A 87 -13.12 -0.18 -3.70
C VAL A 87 -13.56 0.84 -4.76
N TYR A 88 -14.60 0.51 -5.54
CA TYR A 88 -15.06 1.33 -6.67
C TYR A 88 -15.82 2.60 -6.23
N GLU A 89 -16.44 2.54 -5.05
CA GLU A 89 -17.27 3.62 -4.51
C GLU A 89 -16.45 4.75 -3.86
N GLN A 90 -15.14 4.60 -3.76
CA GLN A 90 -14.27 5.54 -3.06
C GLN A 90 -13.50 6.44 -4.02
N ASP A 91 -13.82 7.74 -3.97
CA ASP A 91 -13.19 8.79 -4.77
C ASP A 91 -11.67 8.92 -4.50
N SER A 92 -11.19 8.44 -3.35
CA SER A 92 -9.77 8.49 -2.96
C SER A 92 -8.88 7.70 -3.91
N VAL A 93 -9.13 6.40 -4.09
CA VAL A 93 -8.32 5.52 -4.95
C VAL A 93 -8.43 5.98 -6.41
N LYS A 94 -9.62 6.39 -6.84
CA LYS A 94 -9.83 6.92 -8.19
C LYS A 94 -9.02 8.19 -8.44
N THR A 95 -8.98 9.11 -7.47
CA THR A 95 -8.19 10.33 -7.56
C THR A 95 -6.70 10.00 -7.62
N LEU A 96 -6.22 9.11 -6.75
CA LEU A 96 -4.83 8.66 -6.76
C LEU A 96 -4.45 8.01 -8.10
N LEU A 97 -5.30 7.13 -8.62
CA LEU A 97 -5.08 6.42 -9.88
C LEU A 97 -5.04 7.39 -11.07
N SER A 98 -5.94 8.38 -11.10
CA SER A 98 -5.97 9.41 -12.15
C SER A 98 -4.77 10.35 -12.11
N GLY A 99 -4.07 10.42 -10.98
CA GLY A 99 -2.88 11.25 -10.79
C GLY A 99 -1.57 10.56 -11.18
N LEU A 100 -1.61 9.27 -11.53
CA LEU A 100 -0.42 8.51 -11.91
C LEU A 100 0.07 8.90 -13.31
N ASN A 101 1.39 8.86 -13.50
CA ASN A 101 2.01 8.89 -14.81
C ASN A 101 2.31 7.46 -15.34
N ASN A 102 2.74 7.35 -16.60
CA ASN A 102 2.95 6.06 -17.29
C ASN A 102 3.99 5.12 -16.66
N TYR A 103 4.81 5.60 -15.72
CA TYR A 103 5.80 4.80 -14.99
C TYR A 103 5.34 4.46 -13.57
N GLU A 104 4.21 5.00 -13.14
CA GLU A 104 3.69 4.81 -11.80
C GLU A 104 2.57 3.78 -11.77
N GLU A 105 2.46 3.07 -10.65
CA GLU A 105 1.36 2.17 -10.34
C GLU A 105 0.96 2.34 -8.87
N LEU A 106 -0.30 2.04 -8.55
CA LEU A 106 -0.77 1.90 -7.18
C LEU A 106 -0.73 0.44 -6.78
N PHE A 107 -0.12 0.16 -5.64
CA PHE A 107 -0.15 -1.14 -5.00
C PHE A 107 -1.05 -1.05 -3.76
N LEU A 108 -2.18 -1.74 -3.86
CA LEU A 108 -3.26 -1.75 -2.90
C LEU A 108 -3.25 -3.06 -2.12
N VAL A 109 -3.52 -2.99 -0.82
CA VAL A 109 -3.51 -4.15 0.07
C VAL A 109 -4.73 -4.13 0.96
N GLU A 110 -5.33 -5.30 1.13
CA GLU A 110 -6.37 -5.63 2.10
C GLU A 110 -5.80 -6.59 3.16
N LEU A 111 -6.01 -6.25 4.42
CA LEU A 111 -5.50 -6.92 5.62
C LEU A 111 -6.62 -7.21 6.66
N GLY A 112 -7.80 -6.62 6.52
CA GLY A 112 -8.94 -6.80 7.43
C GLY A 112 -9.73 -8.08 7.18
N THR A 113 -9.91 -8.46 5.91
CA THR A 113 -10.68 -9.65 5.51
C THR A 113 -10.21 -10.25 4.18
N THR A 114 -10.49 -11.54 3.97
CA THR A 114 -10.28 -12.21 2.67
C THR A 114 -11.60 -12.45 1.92
N ASP A 115 -12.74 -12.14 2.53
CA ASP A 115 -14.06 -12.23 1.89
C ASP A 115 -14.35 -10.99 1.05
N ARG A 116 -14.26 -11.14 -0.27
CA ARG A 116 -14.50 -10.08 -1.27
C ARG A 116 -15.92 -9.50 -1.28
N ASN A 117 -16.87 -10.14 -0.60
CA ASN A 117 -18.24 -9.63 -0.46
C ASN A 117 -18.45 -8.86 0.85
N SER A 118 -17.44 -8.82 1.73
CA SER A 118 -17.50 -8.07 2.97
C SER A 118 -17.46 -6.57 2.68
N PRO A 119 -18.25 -5.73 3.37
CA PRO A 119 -18.12 -4.28 3.27
C PRO A 119 -16.78 -3.76 3.84
N ALA A 120 -16.05 -4.59 4.58
CA ALA A 120 -14.71 -4.30 5.05
C ALA A 120 -13.61 -4.71 4.05
N PHE A 121 -13.96 -5.29 2.89
CA PHE A 121 -13.00 -5.59 1.82
C PHE A 121 -12.98 -4.39 0.86
N ASP A 122 -12.02 -3.49 1.03
CA ASP A 122 -11.96 -2.23 0.26
C ASP A 122 -10.59 -1.93 -0.35
N MET A 123 -9.60 -2.80 -0.11
CA MET A 123 -8.25 -2.70 -0.67
C MET A 123 -7.53 -1.38 -0.33
N GLN A 124 -7.86 -0.75 0.79
CA GLN A 124 -7.24 0.51 1.23
C GLN A 124 -6.54 0.41 2.58
N ASP A 125 -6.38 -0.81 3.11
CA ASP A 125 -5.68 -1.04 4.37
C ASP A 125 -4.21 -0.61 4.29
N VAL A 126 -3.56 -0.79 3.14
CA VAL A 126 -2.29 -0.16 2.79
C VAL A 126 -2.31 0.28 1.33
N ILE A 127 -1.88 1.51 1.08
CA ILE A 127 -1.72 2.06 -0.28
C ILE A 127 -0.27 2.50 -0.47
N LEU A 128 0.45 1.85 -1.39
CA LEU A 128 1.76 2.29 -1.86
C LEU A 128 1.62 2.84 -3.29
N LYS A 129 2.28 3.96 -3.57
CA LYS A 129 2.58 4.36 -4.95
C LYS A 129 3.98 3.85 -5.29
N VAL A 130 4.10 3.18 -6.42
CA VAL A 130 5.35 2.68 -6.97
C VAL A 130 5.68 3.52 -8.21
N ASP A 131 6.85 4.15 -8.23
CA ASP A 131 7.40 4.80 -9.43
C ASP A 131 8.52 3.91 -9.98
N ASN A 132 8.29 3.34 -11.16
CA ASN A 132 9.24 2.45 -11.84
C ASN A 132 10.33 3.22 -12.63
N ASN A 133 10.22 4.54 -12.73
CA ASN A 133 11.23 5.39 -13.37
C ASN A 133 11.43 6.69 -12.58
N PRO A 134 11.89 6.60 -11.32
CA PRO A 134 12.01 7.77 -10.46
C PRO A 134 13.02 8.74 -11.05
N THR A 135 12.56 9.92 -11.47
CA THR A 135 13.45 10.98 -11.95
C THR A 135 14.14 11.61 -10.75
N SER A 136 15.36 11.17 -10.47
CA SER A 136 16.34 11.75 -9.54
C SER A 136 15.76 12.61 -8.41
N VAL A 137 15.49 12.01 -7.26
CA VAL A 137 15.37 12.78 -6.02
C VAL A 137 16.75 13.34 -5.70
N THR A 138 16.90 14.66 -5.78
CA THR A 138 18.03 15.37 -5.19
C THR A 138 18.12 14.96 -3.72
N ILE A 139 19.10 14.12 -3.40
CA ILE A 139 19.45 13.82 -2.02
C ILE A 139 20.10 15.09 -1.47
N TYR A 140 19.32 15.98 -0.85
CA TYR A 140 19.89 16.94 0.08
C TYR A 140 20.04 16.21 1.42
N PRO A 141 21.26 15.86 1.86
CA PRO A 141 21.47 15.59 3.27
C PRO A 141 21.26 16.90 4.03
N ASP A 142 20.31 16.91 4.96
CA ASP A 142 20.30 17.86 6.08
C ASP A 142 21.44 17.51 7.06
#